data_AF-A0A8X7C5M6-F1
#
_entry.id   AF-A0A8X7C5M6-F1
#
_cell.length_a   1.000
_cell.length_b   1.000
_cell.length_c   1.000
_cell.angle_alpha   90.00
_cell.angle_beta   90.00
_cell.angle_gamma   90.00
#
_symmetry.space_group_name_H-M   'P 1'
#
loop_
_entity.id
_entity.type
_entity.pdbx_description
1 polymer ?
#
loop_
_entity_poly.entity_id
_entity_poly.type
_entity_poly.pdbx_seq_one_letter_code
_entity_poly.pdbx_strand_id
1 'polypeptide(L)'
;MFTPTCCTNCFHNGGLGISQNFKIIEEKEEKVDDFEDLEISREEFGNNVSIDANNLIKRDPPSYYEEFQTYYQHFLALVELFELNPQEYNENFADLVHFLAQVSSCYTEDLKDFPEKLMKILKENGTVLDPLMRLCLVKALILMRNRDVLLPTDLITLFFELLRCKDKILRQLLQTHIVNDLKRINCKHKSVKVNTALQNFMYSMLSDNHVTAARMSLEIIIELYRRDIWRDAKTVNTIATACLSKDKKVQMIASFLVFKF
;
A
#
# COMPACT_ATOMS: atom_id res chain seq x y z
N MET A 1 -65.39 -41.77 14.83
CA MET A 1 -65.08 -42.53 13.61
C MET A 1 -64.12 -41.69 12.77
N PHE A 2 -62.94 -42.27 12.51
CA PHE A 2 -61.92 -42.02 11.45
C PHE A 2 -61.56 -40.60 10.96
N THR A 3 -60.25 -40.34 11.00
CA THR A 3 -59.41 -39.34 10.28
C THR A 3 -59.19 -39.77 8.80
N PRO A 4 -58.26 -39.19 7.98
CA PRO A 4 -57.85 -37.79 7.64
C PRO A 4 -57.71 -37.58 6.09
N THR A 5 -57.31 -36.37 5.61
CA THR A 5 -56.19 -36.18 4.62
C THR A 5 -55.88 -34.68 4.34
N CYS A 6 -54.67 -34.46 3.81
CA CYS A 6 -53.77 -33.32 3.88
C CYS A 6 -53.81 -32.38 2.64
N CYS A 7 -53.37 -31.10 2.78
CA CYS A 7 -52.25 -30.46 2.02
C CYS A 7 -52.35 -28.92 1.83
N THR A 8 -51.40 -28.21 2.47
CA THR A 8 -50.43 -27.21 1.92
C THR A 8 -50.80 -25.74 1.60
N ASN A 9 -50.34 -24.85 2.51
CA ASN A 9 -49.53 -23.59 2.37
C ASN A 9 -49.66 -22.69 1.12
N CYS A 10 -50.06 -21.41 1.26
CA CYS A 10 -49.30 -20.17 1.63
C CYS A 10 -48.70 -19.41 0.42
N PHE A 11 -49.05 -18.13 0.24
CA PHE A 11 -48.17 -16.95 0.39
C PHE A 11 -48.93 -15.64 0.08
N HIS A 12 -48.64 -14.58 0.84
CA HIS A 12 -49.28 -13.27 0.84
C HIS A 12 -48.33 -12.15 0.36
N ASN A 13 -48.96 -11.07 -0.07
CA ASN A 13 -48.50 -9.91 -0.85
C ASN A 13 -47.58 -8.88 -0.17
N GLY A 14 -46.96 -8.05 -1.03
CA GLY A 14 -46.69 -6.61 -0.84
C GLY A 14 -45.20 -6.24 -0.79
N GLY A 15 -44.64 -5.26 -1.49
CA GLY A 15 -45.18 -4.17 -2.30
C GLY A 15 -44.34 -2.89 -2.08
N LEU A 16 -43.59 -2.48 -3.11
CA LEU A 16 -43.14 -1.11 -3.49
C LEU A 16 -42.26 -0.27 -2.53
N GLY A 17 -41.18 0.32 -3.08
CA GLY A 17 -40.72 1.64 -2.61
C GLY A 17 -39.22 1.96 -2.49
N ILE A 18 -38.28 1.34 -3.24
CA ILE A 18 -36.87 1.79 -3.25
C ILE A 18 -36.26 1.59 -4.65
N SER A 19 -36.64 2.41 -5.64
CA SER A 19 -36.12 2.24 -7.02
C SER A 19 -35.73 3.53 -7.75
N GLN A 20 -35.68 4.70 -7.08
CA GLN A 20 -35.36 5.95 -7.79
C GLN A 20 -34.20 6.79 -7.24
N ASN A 21 -33.54 6.39 -6.15
CA ASN A 21 -32.46 7.21 -5.56
C ASN A 21 -31.02 6.69 -5.71
N PHE A 22 -30.75 5.68 -6.54
CA PHE A 22 -29.37 5.21 -6.76
C PHE A 22 -28.92 5.16 -8.23
N LYS A 23 -29.58 5.94 -9.10
CA LYS A 23 -29.10 6.21 -10.48
C LYS A 23 -27.91 7.19 -10.55
N ILE A 24 -27.22 7.44 -9.44
CA ILE A 24 -26.08 8.38 -9.37
C ILE A 24 -24.74 7.67 -9.09
N ILE A 25 -24.71 6.35 -8.89
CA ILE A 25 -23.45 5.66 -8.51
C ILE A 25 -23.05 4.49 -9.44
N GLU A 26 -23.81 4.15 -10.49
CA GLU A 26 -23.52 2.92 -11.27
C GLU A 26 -23.39 3.04 -12.79
N GLU A 27 -23.18 4.22 -13.39
CA GLU A 27 -22.82 4.30 -14.82
C GLU A 27 -21.62 5.22 -15.05
N LYS A 28 -20.45 4.67 -14.72
CA LYS A 28 -19.21 4.74 -15.51
C LYS A 28 -18.28 3.63 -15.00
N GLU A 29 -18.64 2.39 -15.32
CA GLU A 29 -17.64 1.32 -15.47
C GLU A 29 -16.90 1.58 -16.79
N GLU A 30 -16.03 2.59 -16.75
CA GLU A 30 -14.89 2.65 -17.66
C GLU A 30 -13.88 1.66 -17.07
N LYS A 31 -13.48 0.67 -17.88
CA LYS A 31 -12.38 -0.25 -17.55
C LYS A 31 -11.21 0.58 -17.02
N VAL A 32 -10.87 0.43 -15.75
CA VAL A 32 -9.55 0.83 -15.26
C VAL A 32 -8.69 -0.42 -15.30
N ASP A 33 -8.50 -0.93 -16.51
CA ASP A 33 -7.31 -1.70 -16.88
C ASP A 33 -6.21 -0.67 -17.22
N ASP A 34 -5.86 0.20 -16.27
CA ASP A 34 -4.82 1.22 -16.45
C ASP A 34 -4.16 1.48 -15.08
N PHE A 35 -3.37 0.51 -14.63
CA PHE A 35 -2.27 0.78 -13.69
C PHE A 35 -0.96 1.12 -14.44
N GLU A 36 -0.98 1.06 -15.78
CA GLU A 36 0.07 1.56 -16.67
C GLU A 36 -0.02 3.10 -16.83
N ASP A 37 -1.19 3.73 -16.67
CA ASP A 37 -1.34 5.19 -16.76
C ASP A 37 -0.92 5.99 -15.50
N LEU A 38 -0.35 5.33 -14.48
CA LEU A 38 0.37 6.02 -13.40
C LEU A 38 1.87 6.17 -13.69
N GLU A 39 2.31 5.84 -14.90
CA GLU A 39 3.38 6.58 -15.60
C GLU A 39 2.93 8.02 -15.90
N ILE A 40 2.55 8.76 -14.85
CA ILE A 40 2.41 10.21 -14.95
C ILE A 40 3.83 10.76 -15.17
N SER A 41 4.06 11.12 -16.45
CA SER A 41 5.03 12.09 -16.97
C SER A 41 6.47 11.95 -16.43
N ARG A 42 7.23 11.08 -17.09
CA ARG A 42 8.68 10.92 -16.90
C ARG A 42 9.52 12.02 -17.59
N GLU A 43 8.92 13.16 -17.93
CA GLU A 43 9.59 14.28 -18.63
C GLU A 43 9.75 15.57 -17.80
N GLU A 44 9.38 15.60 -16.52
CA GLU A 44 9.65 16.76 -15.65
C GLU A 44 10.14 16.33 -14.25
N PHE A 45 11.21 15.51 -14.21
CA PHE A 45 11.99 15.30 -12.99
C PHE A 45 13.38 15.89 -13.22
N GLY A 46 13.72 16.88 -12.39
CA GLY A 46 14.87 17.76 -12.45
C GLY A 46 16.15 17.17 -13.02
N ASN A 47 16.67 17.88 -14.02
CA ASN A 47 18.03 17.72 -14.50
C ASN A 47 19.01 18.12 -13.39
N ASN A 48 19.47 17.16 -12.58
CA ASN A 48 20.76 17.22 -11.87
C ASN A 48 21.44 15.85 -11.69
N VAL A 49 20.73 14.74 -11.95
CA VAL A 49 21.32 13.42 -12.11
C VAL A 49 20.89 12.87 -13.47
N SER A 50 21.77 12.97 -14.48
CA SER A 50 21.40 12.54 -15.84
C SER A 50 20.97 11.08 -15.84
N ILE A 51 19.85 10.78 -16.52
CA ILE A 51 19.40 9.42 -16.85
C ILE A 51 20.54 8.57 -17.44
N ASP A 52 21.49 9.23 -18.11
CA ASP A 52 22.70 8.60 -18.67
C ASP A 52 23.59 7.97 -17.60
N ALA A 53 23.81 8.64 -16.46
CA ALA A 53 24.68 8.15 -15.40
C ALA A 53 24.18 6.82 -14.81
N ASN A 54 22.85 6.69 -14.62
CA ASN A 54 22.25 5.46 -14.14
C ASN A 54 22.44 4.28 -15.12
N ASN A 55 22.27 4.51 -16.42
CA ASN A 55 22.46 3.47 -17.43
C ASN A 55 23.93 3.04 -17.53
N LEU A 56 24.86 3.99 -17.41
CA LEU A 56 26.29 3.74 -17.43
C LEU A 56 26.74 2.96 -16.19
N ILE A 57 26.31 3.39 -15.00
CA ILE A 57 26.58 2.69 -13.73
C ILE A 57 26.09 1.26 -13.77
N LYS A 58 24.87 1.01 -14.26
CA LYS A 58 24.33 -0.36 -14.35
C LYS A 58 25.12 -1.27 -15.28
N ARG A 59 25.85 -0.71 -16.26
CA ARG A 59 26.67 -1.48 -17.22
C ARG A 59 28.05 -1.78 -16.68
N ASP A 60 28.66 -0.84 -15.96
CA ASP A 60 30.01 -1.01 -15.39
C ASP A 60 30.16 -0.32 -14.03
N PRO A 61 29.54 -0.85 -12.95
CA PRO A 61 29.52 -0.18 -11.64
C PRO A 61 30.91 0.21 -11.09
N PRO A 62 31.97 -0.61 -11.22
CA PRO A 62 33.29 -0.26 -10.70
C PRO A 62 33.86 1.04 -11.30
N SER A 63 33.68 1.28 -12.59
CA SER A 63 34.24 2.45 -13.28
C SER A 63 33.60 3.77 -12.88
N TYR A 64 32.39 3.74 -12.31
CA TYR A 64 31.63 4.91 -11.89
C TYR A 64 31.54 5.05 -10.36
N TYR A 65 32.35 4.30 -9.60
CA TYR A 65 32.27 4.29 -8.14
C TYR A 65 32.53 5.66 -7.49
N GLU A 66 33.51 6.42 -7.98
CA GLU A 66 33.81 7.76 -7.45
C GLU A 66 32.67 8.77 -7.68
N GLU A 67 32.02 8.69 -8.85
CA GLU A 67 30.86 9.52 -9.16
C GLU A 67 29.66 9.15 -8.28
N PHE A 68 29.39 7.84 -8.15
CA PHE A 68 28.38 7.31 -7.23
C PHE A 68 28.61 7.81 -5.79
N GLN A 69 29.84 7.72 -5.28
CA GLN A 69 30.18 8.19 -3.94
C GLN A 69 29.89 9.67 -3.77
N THR A 70 30.16 10.50 -4.79
CA THR A 70 29.85 11.92 -4.76
C THR A 70 28.33 12.16 -4.60
N TYR A 71 27.50 11.45 -5.37
CA TYR A 71 26.04 11.53 -5.22
C TYR A 71 25.56 11.02 -3.86
N TYR A 72 26.16 9.95 -3.34
CA TYR A 72 25.76 9.40 -2.04
C TYR A 72 26.12 10.35 -0.88
N GLN A 73 27.30 10.97 -0.90
CA GLN A 73 27.67 12.00 0.08
C GLN A 73 26.75 13.22 -0.01
N HIS A 74 26.38 13.65 -1.22
CA HIS A 74 25.43 14.73 -1.40
C HIS A 74 24.05 14.37 -0.82
N PHE A 75 23.57 13.15 -1.05
CA PHE A 75 22.34 12.65 -0.43
C PHE A 75 22.42 12.71 1.10
N LEU A 76 23.51 12.23 1.71
CA LEU A 76 23.67 12.25 3.17
C LEU A 76 23.58 13.67 3.74
N ALA A 77 24.24 14.64 3.09
CA ALA A 77 24.16 16.05 3.49
C ALA A 77 22.73 16.62 3.35
N LEU A 78 22.01 16.25 2.29
CA LEU A 78 20.62 16.69 2.11
C LEU A 78 19.65 16.05 3.09
N VAL A 79 19.89 14.81 3.56
CA VAL A 79 19.07 14.20 4.62
C VAL A 79 19.09 15.06 5.88
N GLU A 80 20.27 15.50 6.31
CA GLU A 80 20.42 16.34 7.51
C GLU A 80 19.69 17.68 7.36
N LEU A 81 19.79 18.30 6.18
CA LEU A 81 19.07 19.55 5.88
C LEU A 81 17.55 19.34 5.80
N PHE A 82 17.12 18.23 5.20
CA PHE A 82 15.71 17.90 5.01
C PHE A 82 15.00 17.63 6.34
N GLU A 83 15.67 17.01 7.31
CA GLU A 83 15.14 16.81 8.66
C GLU A 83 14.77 18.14 9.37
N LEU A 84 15.35 19.27 8.97
CA LEU A 84 15.01 20.59 9.52
C LEU A 84 13.68 21.15 8.97
N ASN A 85 13.36 20.89 7.70
CA ASN A 85 12.16 21.43 7.02
C ASN A 85 11.46 20.36 6.13
N PRO A 86 10.84 19.32 6.73
CA PRO A 86 10.24 18.22 5.96
C PRO A 86 8.95 18.59 5.22
N GLN A 87 8.42 19.80 5.41
CA GLN A 87 7.16 20.25 4.81
C GLN A 87 7.30 20.68 3.35
N GLU A 88 8.51 20.98 2.91
CA GLU A 88 8.78 21.52 1.57
C GLU A 88 9.25 20.41 0.64
N TYR A 89 8.80 20.49 -0.61
CA TYR A 89 9.34 19.66 -1.66
C TYR A 89 10.77 20.07 -1.99
N ASN A 90 11.68 19.09 -2.06
CA ASN A 90 13.05 19.31 -2.46
C ASN A 90 13.37 18.44 -3.68
N GLU A 91 13.43 19.08 -4.85
CA GLU A 91 13.65 18.42 -6.14
C GLU A 91 14.99 17.67 -6.18
N ASN A 92 16.09 18.33 -5.81
CA ASN A 92 17.42 17.72 -5.79
C ASN A 92 17.47 16.48 -4.88
N PHE A 93 16.79 16.53 -3.73
CA PHE A 93 16.69 15.39 -2.83
C PHE A 93 15.87 14.26 -3.45
N ALA A 94 14.74 14.58 -4.10
CA ALA A 94 13.92 13.61 -4.81
C ALA A 94 14.69 12.90 -5.94
N ASP A 95 15.45 13.66 -6.73
CA ASP A 95 16.27 13.13 -7.83
C ASP A 95 17.37 12.18 -7.33
N LEU A 96 18.06 12.57 -6.25
CA LEU A 96 19.08 11.72 -5.62
C LEU A 96 18.47 10.45 -5.03
N VAL A 97 17.34 10.55 -4.33
CA VAL A 97 16.63 9.36 -3.82
C VAL A 97 16.27 8.42 -4.96
N HIS A 98 15.74 8.97 -6.07
CA HIS A 98 15.36 8.18 -7.22
C HIS A 98 16.58 7.49 -7.85
N PHE A 99 17.67 8.22 -8.07
CA PHE A 99 18.92 7.69 -8.62
C PHE A 99 19.49 6.59 -7.73
N LEU A 100 19.66 6.83 -6.43
CA LEU A 100 20.23 5.86 -5.49
C LEU A 100 19.37 4.59 -5.40
N ALA A 101 18.05 4.73 -5.40
CA ALA A 101 17.15 3.57 -5.46
C ALA A 101 17.30 2.77 -6.77
N GLN A 102 17.60 3.43 -7.91
CA GLN A 102 17.82 2.77 -9.18
C GLN A 102 19.15 2.02 -9.26
N VAL A 103 20.20 2.50 -8.60
CA VAL A 103 21.53 1.87 -8.57
C VAL A 103 21.79 1.03 -7.31
N SER A 104 20.80 0.90 -6.42
CA SER A 104 20.93 0.20 -5.13
C SER A 104 21.44 -1.25 -5.24
N SER A 105 21.09 -1.95 -6.31
CA SER A 105 21.56 -3.32 -6.57
C SER A 105 23.02 -3.39 -7.05
N CYS A 106 23.59 -2.29 -7.51
CA CYS A 106 24.96 -2.22 -8.00
C CYS A 106 25.96 -1.96 -6.86
N TYR A 107 25.53 -1.24 -5.80
CA TYR A 107 26.36 -0.86 -4.65
C TYR A 107 25.69 -1.26 -3.33
N THR A 108 25.44 -2.56 -3.15
CA THR A 108 24.65 -3.08 -2.03
C THR A 108 25.27 -2.82 -0.66
N GLU A 109 26.61 -2.90 -0.56
CA GLU A 109 27.32 -2.67 0.70
C GLU A 109 27.33 -1.20 1.10
N ASP A 110 27.54 -0.29 0.14
CA ASP A 110 27.55 1.16 0.38
C ASP A 110 26.14 1.69 0.72
N LEU A 111 25.10 1.13 0.09
CA LEU A 111 23.70 1.55 0.25
C LEU A 111 22.88 0.71 1.23
N LYS A 112 23.52 -0.12 2.08
CA LYS A 112 22.80 -0.97 3.04
C LYS A 112 21.89 -0.17 4.00
N ASP A 113 22.31 1.02 4.41
CA ASP A 113 21.59 1.88 5.37
C ASP A 113 20.63 2.85 4.66
N PHE A 114 20.70 2.95 3.33
CA PHE A 114 19.88 3.88 2.55
C PHE A 114 18.37 3.63 2.70
N PRO A 115 17.85 2.39 2.58
CA PRO A 115 16.44 2.13 2.78
C PRO A 115 15.96 2.49 4.18
N GLU A 116 16.75 2.21 5.22
CA GLU A 116 16.42 2.50 6.61
C GLU A 116 16.29 4.01 6.84
N LYS A 117 17.19 4.82 6.25
CA LYS A 117 17.09 6.29 6.30
C LYS A 117 15.77 6.80 5.70
N LEU A 118 15.35 6.28 4.54
CA LEU A 118 14.07 6.69 3.95
C LEU A 118 12.87 6.25 4.80
N MET A 119 12.93 5.04 5.36
CA MET A 119 11.90 4.54 6.26
C MET A 119 11.78 5.39 7.52
N LYS A 120 12.90 5.82 8.11
CA LYS A 120 12.94 6.74 9.26
C LYS A 120 12.26 8.07 8.94
N ILE A 121 12.60 8.71 7.82
CA ILE A 121 11.98 9.97 7.39
C ILE A 121 10.46 9.85 7.28
N LEU A 122 9.98 8.78 6.61
CA LEU A 122 8.55 8.53 6.45
C LEU A 122 7.84 8.22 7.78
N LYS A 123 8.50 7.50 8.69
CA LYS A 123 7.94 7.14 9.98
C LYS A 123 7.80 8.35 10.91
N GLU A 124 8.82 9.21 10.94
CA GLU A 124 8.86 10.38 11.83
C GLU A 124 8.01 11.54 11.29
N ASN A 125 8.01 11.74 9.97
CA ASN A 125 7.43 12.93 9.34
C ASN A 125 6.22 12.63 8.44
N GLY A 126 5.74 11.38 8.36
CA GLY A 126 4.80 10.94 7.33
C GLY A 126 3.57 11.81 7.14
N THR A 127 2.91 12.26 8.20
CA THR A 127 1.68 13.08 8.10
C THR A 127 1.90 14.54 7.72
N VAL A 128 3.11 15.04 7.91
CA VAL A 128 3.48 16.44 7.70
C VAL A 128 4.32 16.60 6.43
N LEU A 129 4.98 15.54 5.96
CA LEU A 129 5.79 15.57 4.74
C LEU A 129 5.01 16.14 3.55
N ASP A 130 5.68 16.88 2.67
CA ASP A 130 5.12 17.25 1.38
C ASP A 130 4.56 16.00 0.64
N PRO A 131 3.35 16.05 0.04
CA PRO A 131 2.76 14.89 -0.62
C PRO A 131 3.59 14.30 -1.77
N LEU A 132 4.26 15.14 -2.58
CA LEU A 132 5.11 14.67 -3.68
C LEU A 132 6.37 14.02 -3.12
N MET A 133 6.99 14.63 -2.10
CA MET A 133 8.15 14.04 -1.44
C MET A 133 7.80 12.68 -0.81
N ARG A 134 6.64 12.57 -0.14
CA ARG A 134 6.14 11.30 0.41
C ARG A 134 5.99 10.24 -0.66
N LEU A 135 5.42 10.60 -1.80
CA LEU A 135 5.23 9.69 -2.93
C LEU A 135 6.59 9.25 -3.51
N CYS A 136 7.55 10.16 -3.64
CA CYS A 136 8.91 9.86 -4.09
C CYS A 136 9.59 8.83 -3.20
N LEU A 137 9.60 9.05 -1.88
CA LEU A 137 10.20 8.14 -0.91
C LEU A 137 9.54 6.75 -0.93
N VAL A 138 8.20 6.70 -0.98
CA VAL A 138 7.46 5.43 -1.05
C VAL A 138 7.76 4.68 -2.35
N LYS A 139 7.81 5.36 -3.50
CA LYS A 139 8.16 4.74 -4.79
C LYS A 139 9.58 4.18 -4.78
N ALA A 140 10.55 4.88 -4.18
CA ALA A 140 11.92 4.41 -4.02
C ALA A 140 11.99 3.13 -3.16
N LEU A 141 11.27 3.09 -2.04
CA LEU A 141 11.20 1.90 -1.19
C LEU A 141 10.53 0.72 -1.91
N ILE A 142 9.45 0.96 -2.66
CA ILE A 142 8.79 -0.08 -3.49
C ILE A 142 9.77 -0.65 -4.52
N LEU A 143 10.54 0.20 -5.20
CA LEU A 143 11.54 -0.24 -6.17
C LEU A 143 12.58 -1.17 -5.53
N MET A 144 13.09 -0.81 -4.36
CA MET A 144 14.07 -1.62 -3.62
C MET A 144 13.47 -2.92 -3.09
N ARG A 145 12.19 -2.90 -2.68
CA ARG A 145 11.45 -4.12 -2.28
C ARG A 145 11.25 -5.09 -3.44
N ASN A 146 10.95 -4.58 -4.63
CA ASN A 146 10.79 -5.41 -5.83
C ASN A 146 12.10 -6.11 -6.23
N ARG A 147 13.25 -5.58 -5.77
CA ARG A 147 14.59 -6.16 -5.93
C ARG A 147 15.07 -6.98 -4.72
N ASP A 148 14.17 -7.25 -3.77
CA ASP A 148 14.43 -8.01 -2.54
C ASP A 148 15.52 -7.43 -1.61
N VAL A 149 15.81 -6.12 -1.73
CA VAL A 149 16.73 -5.41 -0.81
C VAL A 149 16.09 -5.20 0.56
N LEU A 150 14.77 -5.03 0.61
CA LEU A 150 13.99 -4.78 1.83
C LEU A 150 13.21 -6.00 2.27
N LEU A 151 13.12 -6.22 3.59
CA LEU A 151 12.22 -7.22 4.15
C LEU A 151 10.75 -6.76 4.03
N PRO A 152 9.82 -7.67 3.67
CA PRO A 152 8.43 -7.30 3.50
C PRO A 152 7.76 -6.89 4.80
N THR A 153 8.15 -7.51 5.92
CA THR A 153 7.54 -7.24 7.23
C THR A 153 7.69 -5.78 7.61
N ASP A 154 8.90 -5.23 7.46
CA ASP A 154 9.24 -3.91 7.95
C ASP A 154 8.61 -2.83 7.05
N LEU A 155 8.68 -3.05 5.73
CA LEU A 155 8.10 -2.13 4.76
C LEU A 155 6.57 -2.09 4.82
N ILE A 156 5.91 -3.25 4.85
CA ILE A 156 4.44 -3.31 4.89
C ILE A 156 3.91 -2.71 6.20
N THR A 157 4.62 -2.92 7.32
CA THR A 157 4.30 -2.29 8.62
C THR A 157 4.31 -0.77 8.49
N LEU A 158 5.37 -0.18 7.92
CA LEU A 158 5.44 1.26 7.65
C LEU A 158 4.30 1.72 6.72
N PHE A 159 3.98 0.96 5.68
CA PHE A 159 2.93 1.35 4.73
C PHE A 159 1.54 1.41 5.38
N PHE A 160 1.25 0.51 6.32
CA PHE A 160 0.04 0.60 7.13
C PHE A 160 0.00 1.84 8.02
N GLU A 161 1.12 2.22 8.64
CA GLU A 161 1.22 3.48 9.41
C GLU A 161 0.93 4.70 8.52
N LEU A 162 1.43 4.69 7.27
CA LEU A 162 1.23 5.75 6.28
C LEU A 162 -0.22 5.85 5.78
N LEU A 163 -1.09 4.86 5.99
CA LEU A 163 -2.53 4.95 5.64
C LEU A 163 -3.26 6.04 6.41
N ARG A 164 -2.66 6.56 7.50
CA ARG A 164 -3.17 7.71 8.26
C ARG A 164 -3.02 9.04 7.52
N CYS A 165 -2.13 9.11 6.53
CA CYS A 165 -1.93 10.33 5.75
C CYS A 165 -3.21 10.71 4.99
N LYS A 166 -3.55 12.00 4.96
CA LYS A 166 -4.72 12.53 4.25
C LYS A 166 -4.45 12.69 2.76
N ASP A 167 -4.02 11.61 2.13
CA ASP A 167 -3.58 11.56 0.74
C ASP A 167 -4.24 10.36 0.05
N LYS A 168 -5.14 10.60 -0.90
CA LYS A 168 -5.87 9.52 -1.59
C LYS A 168 -4.96 8.73 -2.53
N ILE A 169 -4.08 9.42 -3.25
CA ILE A 169 -3.20 8.82 -4.27
C ILE A 169 -2.20 7.90 -3.58
N LEU A 170 -1.55 8.39 -2.51
CA LEU A 170 -0.65 7.59 -1.69
C LEU A 170 -1.36 6.32 -1.18
N ARG A 171 -2.54 6.47 -0.58
CA ARG A 171 -3.26 5.33 0.02
C ARG A 171 -3.64 4.26 -1.00
N GLN A 172 -4.01 4.66 -2.22
CA GLN A 172 -4.25 3.72 -3.32
C GLN A 172 -2.96 2.99 -3.73
N LEU A 173 -1.84 3.71 -3.88
CA LEU A 173 -0.53 3.12 -4.17
C LEU A 173 -0.13 2.09 -3.11
N LEU A 174 -0.24 2.45 -1.83
CA LEU A 174 0.11 1.58 -0.71
C LEU A 174 -0.76 0.32 -0.69
N GLN A 175 -2.08 0.47 -0.83
CA GLN A 175 -3.01 -0.65 -0.87
C GLN A 175 -2.67 -1.62 -2.02
N THR A 176 -2.47 -1.11 -3.23
CA THR A 176 -2.12 -1.92 -4.40
C THR A 176 -0.80 -2.66 -4.18
N HIS A 177 0.23 -1.96 -3.69
CA HIS A 177 1.53 -2.59 -3.45
C HIS A 177 1.46 -3.68 -2.37
N ILE A 178 0.81 -3.41 -1.23
CA ILE A 178 0.68 -4.38 -0.13
C ILE A 178 0.03 -5.68 -0.62
N VAL A 179 -1.08 -5.58 -1.34
CA VAL A 179 -1.81 -6.75 -1.85
C VAL A 179 -0.96 -7.52 -2.87
N ASN A 180 -0.28 -6.81 -3.77
CA ASN A 180 0.54 -7.44 -4.81
C ASN A 180 1.82 -8.08 -4.24
N ASP A 181 2.48 -7.45 -3.28
CA ASP A 181 3.69 -8.02 -2.65
C ASP A 181 3.32 -9.24 -1.80
N LEU A 182 2.22 -9.21 -1.05
CA LEU A 182 1.72 -10.39 -0.33
C LEU A 182 1.31 -11.53 -1.27
N LYS A 183 0.72 -11.22 -2.43
CA LYS A 183 0.45 -12.22 -3.47
C LYS A 183 1.75 -12.83 -3.99
N ARG A 184 2.77 -12.02 -4.27
CA ARG A 184 4.09 -12.46 -4.74
C ARG A 184 4.80 -13.33 -3.71
N ILE A 185 4.81 -12.95 -2.44
CA ILE A 185 5.44 -13.71 -1.36
C ILE A 185 4.78 -15.09 -1.18
N ASN A 186 3.47 -15.18 -1.40
CA ASN A 186 2.70 -16.41 -1.21
C ASN A 186 2.47 -17.20 -2.51
N CYS A 187 3.08 -16.82 -3.64
CA CYS A 187 2.74 -17.40 -4.94
C CYS A 187 3.20 -18.86 -5.10
N LYS A 188 4.39 -19.21 -4.58
CA LYS A 188 4.93 -20.58 -4.64
C LYS A 188 4.55 -21.38 -3.40
N HIS A 189 4.86 -20.83 -2.23
CA HIS A 189 4.58 -21.43 -0.94
C HIS A 189 4.10 -20.35 0.02
N LYS A 190 3.18 -20.70 0.92
CA LYS A 190 2.69 -19.76 1.93
C LYS A 190 3.80 -19.44 2.92
N SER A 191 4.19 -18.16 3.01
CA SER A 191 5.17 -17.71 3.99
C SER A 191 4.50 -17.52 5.35
N VAL A 192 4.36 -18.61 6.12
CA VAL A 192 3.65 -18.61 7.40
C VAL A 192 4.23 -17.57 8.38
N LYS A 193 5.56 -17.42 8.43
CA LYS A 193 6.24 -16.46 9.31
C LYS A 193 5.86 -15.01 8.97
N VAL A 194 5.95 -14.63 7.69
CA VAL A 194 5.62 -13.27 7.23
C VAL A 194 4.13 -12.99 7.39
N ASN A 195 3.28 -13.94 7.01
CA ASN A 195 1.83 -13.82 7.17
C ASN A 195 1.44 -13.64 8.64
N THR A 196 1.98 -14.46 9.55
CA THR A 196 1.64 -14.38 10.97
C THR A 196 2.05 -13.03 11.55
N ALA A 197 3.25 -12.54 11.22
CA ALA A 197 3.73 -11.23 11.66
C ALA A 197 2.82 -10.09 11.17
N LEU A 198 2.51 -10.07 9.87
CA LEU A 198 1.69 -9.01 9.27
C LEU A 198 0.22 -9.08 9.68
N GLN A 199 -0.34 -10.29 9.83
CA GLN A 199 -1.69 -10.47 10.38
C GLN A 199 -1.78 -9.91 11.81
N ASN A 200 -0.83 -10.27 12.69
CA ASN A 200 -0.82 -9.76 14.07
C ASN A 200 -0.76 -8.23 14.10
N PHE A 201 0.09 -7.63 13.26
CA PHE A 201 0.20 -6.19 13.15
C PHE A 201 -1.08 -5.55 12.58
N MET A 202 -1.66 -6.12 11.52
CA MET A 202 -2.88 -5.58 10.94
C MET A 202 -4.10 -5.67 11.87
N TYR A 203 -4.18 -6.71 12.69
CA TYR A 203 -5.27 -6.82 13.66
C TYR A 203 -5.17 -5.77 14.77
N SER A 204 -3.95 -5.34 15.16
CA SER A 204 -3.83 -4.19 16.06
C SER A 204 -4.27 -2.90 15.37
N MET A 205 -4.00 -2.74 14.06
CA MET A 205 -4.45 -1.58 13.26
C MET A 205 -5.97 -1.49 13.08
N LEU A 206 -6.72 -2.59 13.15
CA LEU A 206 -8.19 -2.53 13.14
C LEU A 206 -8.78 -1.91 14.40
N SER A 207 -8.03 -1.93 15.50
CA SER A 207 -8.41 -1.28 16.76
C SER A 207 -7.86 0.15 16.86
N ASP A 208 -7.29 0.68 15.77
CA ASP A 208 -6.75 2.04 15.70
C ASP A 208 -7.88 3.08 15.76
N ASN A 209 -7.65 4.17 16.49
CA ASN A 209 -8.56 5.31 16.57
C ASN A 209 -8.72 6.04 15.22
N HIS A 210 -7.74 5.90 14.32
CA HIS A 210 -7.79 6.53 13.01
C HIS A 210 -8.70 5.76 12.04
N VAL A 211 -9.97 6.19 11.98
CA VAL A 211 -11.05 5.56 11.19
C VAL A 211 -10.63 5.21 9.76
N THR A 212 -9.91 6.09 9.06
CA THR A 212 -9.51 5.78 7.68
C THR A 212 -8.44 4.70 7.59
N ALA A 213 -7.52 4.65 8.54
CA ALA A 213 -6.49 3.62 8.56
C ALA A 213 -7.12 2.26 8.87
N ALA A 214 -7.94 2.18 9.93
CA ALA A 214 -8.70 0.97 10.28
C ALA A 214 -9.58 0.47 9.12
N ARG A 215 -10.30 1.39 8.45
CA ARG A 215 -11.10 1.08 7.26
C ARG A 215 -10.27 0.48 6.13
N MET A 216 -9.16 1.13 5.76
CA MET A 216 -8.33 0.65 4.65
C MET A 216 -7.60 -0.64 5.00
N SER A 217 -7.18 -0.81 6.26
CA SER A 217 -6.66 -2.09 6.75
C SER A 217 -7.70 -3.19 6.58
N LEU A 218 -8.97 -2.95 6.92
CA LEU A 218 -10.03 -3.92 6.70
C LEU A 218 -10.26 -4.23 5.21
N GLU A 219 -10.27 -3.21 4.35
CA GLU A 219 -10.37 -3.38 2.89
C GLU A 219 -9.24 -4.27 2.36
N ILE A 220 -8.01 -4.08 2.83
CA ILE A 220 -6.86 -4.93 2.48
C ILE A 220 -7.04 -6.37 2.98
N ILE A 221 -7.50 -6.58 4.22
CA ILE A 221 -7.75 -7.94 4.78
C ILE A 221 -8.76 -8.68 3.91
N ILE A 222 -9.85 -8.02 3.57
CA ILE A 222 -10.91 -8.62 2.76
C ILE A 222 -10.37 -8.94 1.36
N GLU A 223 -9.60 -8.04 0.74
CA GLU A 223 -9.00 -8.30 -0.57
C GLU A 223 -8.02 -9.48 -0.54
N LEU A 224 -7.20 -9.61 0.50
CA LEU A 224 -6.29 -10.75 0.68
C LEU A 224 -7.05 -12.06 0.91
N TYR A 225 -8.19 -12.03 1.59
CA TYR A 225 -9.09 -13.18 1.72
C TYR A 225 -9.71 -13.57 0.37
N ARG A 226 -10.21 -12.58 -0.40
CA ARG A 226 -10.81 -12.78 -1.74
C ARG A 226 -9.85 -13.40 -2.75
N ARG A 227 -8.55 -13.10 -2.62
CA ARG A 227 -7.49 -13.63 -3.49
C ARG A 227 -6.91 -14.97 -3.00
N ASP A 228 -7.55 -15.62 -2.03
CA ASP A 228 -7.09 -16.89 -1.41
C ASP A 228 -5.70 -16.83 -0.73
N ILE A 229 -5.17 -15.63 -0.48
CA ILE A 229 -3.86 -15.42 0.14
C ILE A 229 -3.97 -15.75 1.64
N TRP A 230 -4.87 -15.06 2.34
CA TRP A 230 -5.13 -15.24 3.78
C TRP A 230 -6.48 -15.90 4.05
N ARG A 231 -6.64 -17.11 3.52
CA ARG A 231 -7.83 -17.95 3.77
C ARG A 231 -7.64 -18.83 4.99
N ASP A 232 -7.77 -18.23 6.17
CA ASP A 232 -7.63 -18.91 7.46
C ASP A 232 -8.71 -18.47 8.46
N ALA A 233 -8.92 -19.26 9.51
CA ALA A 233 -9.96 -19.03 10.51
C ALA A 233 -9.80 -17.70 11.25
N LYS A 234 -8.56 -17.25 11.48
CA LYS A 234 -8.28 -16.00 12.19
C LYS A 234 -8.70 -14.80 11.34
N THR A 235 -8.40 -14.83 10.05
CA THR A 235 -8.82 -13.81 9.09
C THR A 235 -10.34 -13.73 9.01
N VAL A 236 -11.05 -14.86 8.88
CA VAL A 236 -12.53 -14.88 8.85
C VAL A 236 -13.14 -14.34 10.15
N ASN A 237 -12.64 -14.77 11.31
CA ASN A 237 -13.14 -14.29 12.60
C ASN A 237 -12.93 -12.78 12.78
N THR A 238 -11.82 -12.25 12.27
CA THR A 238 -11.55 -10.81 12.29
C THR A 238 -12.55 -10.05 11.44
N ILE A 239 -12.82 -10.51 10.21
CA ILE A 239 -13.82 -9.90 9.32
C ILE A 239 -15.22 -9.97 9.96
N ALA A 240 -15.60 -11.12 10.52
CA ALA A 240 -16.88 -11.29 11.21
C ALA A 240 -17.03 -10.34 12.42
N THR A 241 -15.96 -10.16 13.19
CA THR A 241 -15.93 -9.19 14.30
C THR A 241 -16.10 -7.76 13.80
N ALA A 242 -15.50 -7.41 12.66
CA ALA A 242 -15.67 -6.09 12.03
C ALA A 242 -17.13 -5.83 11.58
N CYS A 243 -17.86 -6.86 11.11
CA CYS A 243 -19.29 -6.76 10.81
C CYS A 243 -20.17 -6.47 12.04
N LEU A 244 -19.68 -6.81 13.23
CA LEU A 244 -20.35 -6.56 14.51
C LEU A 244 -19.80 -5.32 15.24
N SER A 245 -18.97 -4.52 14.57
CA SER A 245 -18.37 -3.33 15.17
C SER A 245 -19.43 -2.30 15.56
N LYS A 246 -19.19 -1.61 16.68
CA LYS A 246 -20.01 -0.46 17.12
C LYS A 246 -19.80 0.77 16.22
N ASP A 247 -18.67 0.84 15.51
CA ASP A 247 -18.45 1.87 14.49
C ASP A 247 -19.25 1.52 13.23
N LYS A 248 -20.29 2.30 12.97
CA LYS A 248 -21.20 2.09 11.83
C LYS A 248 -20.48 2.11 10.48
N LYS A 249 -19.40 2.90 10.30
CA LYS A 249 -18.66 2.92 9.03
C LYS A 249 -17.88 1.62 8.83
N VAL A 250 -17.21 1.14 9.87
CA VAL A 250 -16.49 -0.14 9.85
C VAL A 250 -17.46 -1.30 9.63
N GLN A 251 -18.58 -1.32 10.38
CA GLN A 251 -19.63 -2.34 10.23
C GLN A 251 -20.24 -2.34 8.82
N MET A 252 -20.61 -1.18 8.27
CA MET A 252 -21.19 -1.10 6.93
C MET A 252 -20.22 -1.62 5.87
N ILE A 253 -18.93 -1.28 5.96
CA ILE A 253 -17.94 -1.71 4.97
C ILE A 253 -17.66 -3.21 5.08
N ALA A 254 -17.45 -3.71 6.30
CA ALA A 254 -17.30 -5.14 6.55
C ALA A 254 -18.49 -5.91 5.98
N SER A 255 -19.71 -5.46 6.29
CA SER A 255 -20.94 -6.11 5.84
C SER A 255 -21.11 -6.00 4.33
N PHE A 256 -20.95 -4.81 3.75
CA PHE A 256 -21.08 -4.59 2.30
C PHE A 256 -20.11 -5.46 1.51
N LEU A 257 -18.84 -5.50 1.93
CA LEU A 257 -17.81 -6.28 1.24
C LEU A 257 -17.99 -7.79 1.43
N VAL A 258 -18.58 -8.23 2.54
CA VAL A 258 -18.96 -9.64 2.78
C VAL A 258 -20.25 -10.04 2.05
N PHE A 259 -21.19 -9.14 1.81
CA PHE A 259 -22.41 -9.46 1.06
C PHE A 259 -22.27 -9.28 -0.45
N LYS A 260 -21.11 -8.80 -0.92
CA LYS A 260 -20.73 -8.80 -2.35
C LYS A 260 -20.15 -10.17 -2.79
N PHE A 261 -20.33 -11.21 -1.96
CA PHE A 261 -20.03 -12.62 -2.23
C PHE A 261 -21.27 -13.37 -2.74
#